data_AF-A0A8C9XXP0-F1
#
_entry.id   AF-A0A8C9XXP0-F1
#
_cell.length_a   1.000
_cell.length_b   1.000
_cell.length_c   1.000
_cell.angle_alpha   90.00
_cell.angle_beta   90.00
_cell.angle_gamma   90.00
#
_symmetry.space_group_name_H-M   'P 1'
#
loop_
_entity.id
_entity.type
_entity.pdbx_description
1 polymer ?
#
loop_
_entity_poly.entity_id
_entity_poly.type
_entity_poly.pdbx_seq_one_letter_code
_entity_poly.pdbx_strand_id
1 'polypeptide(L)'
;MDEQALLGLNPNADARYRHRAMAYFEQLKESQDAWEVCAEALATGIYNDDHVKFFCFQVLEHQIKFRHAGLSAGQQQLIRETLMKCSLGPHIITYPSPYPTSSHTLHHT
;
A
#
# COMPACT_ATOMS: atom_id res chain seq x y z
N MET A 1 -4.94 -10.85 -0.79
CA MET A 1 -6.02 -10.18 -1.55
C MET A 1 -6.73 -11.22 -2.40
N ASP A 2 -8.06 -11.17 -2.56
CA ASP A 2 -8.82 -12.19 -3.30
C ASP A 2 -8.59 -12.10 -4.82
N GLU A 3 -7.94 -13.10 -5.39
CA GLU A 3 -7.52 -13.12 -6.80
C GLU A 3 -8.71 -13.17 -7.77
N GLN A 4 -9.82 -13.79 -7.38
CA GLN A 4 -11.03 -13.86 -8.21
C GLN A 4 -11.71 -12.50 -8.32
N ALA A 5 -11.68 -11.70 -7.25
CA ALA A 5 -12.14 -10.31 -7.29
C ALA A 5 -11.24 -9.46 -8.19
N LEU A 6 -9.92 -9.69 -8.19
CA LEU A 6 -8.99 -8.97 -9.04
C LEU A 6 -9.24 -9.23 -10.54
N LEU A 7 -9.63 -10.46 -10.91
CA LEU A 7 -10.03 -10.78 -12.29
C LEU A 7 -11.20 -9.90 -12.77
N GLY A 8 -12.12 -9.54 -11.88
CA GLY A 8 -13.25 -8.67 -12.20
C GLY A 8 -12.91 -7.18 -12.33
N LEU A 9 -11.70 -6.75 -11.93
CA LEU A 9 -11.21 -5.39 -12.16
C LEU A 9 -10.74 -5.17 -13.60
N ASN A 10 -10.50 -6.26 -14.35
CA ASN A 10 -10.14 -6.18 -15.75
C ASN A 10 -11.35 -5.69 -16.57
N PRO A 11 -11.20 -4.66 -17.42
CA PRO A 11 -12.28 -4.15 -18.26
C PRO A 11 -12.85 -5.17 -19.24
N ASN A 12 -12.12 -6.26 -19.53
CA ASN A 12 -12.56 -7.36 -20.38
C ASN A 12 -13.24 -8.51 -19.60
N ALA A 13 -13.38 -8.40 -18.27
CA ALA A 13 -13.99 -9.44 -17.46
C ALA A 13 -15.51 -9.51 -17.61
N ASP A 14 -16.07 -10.73 -17.55
CA ASP A 14 -17.52 -10.93 -17.54
C ASP A 14 -18.20 -10.14 -16.42
N ALA A 15 -19.44 -9.72 -16.69
CA ALA A 15 -20.26 -8.96 -15.74
C ALA A 15 -20.39 -9.65 -14.37
N ARG A 16 -20.35 -10.98 -14.31
CA ARG A 16 -20.40 -11.76 -13.06
C ARG A 16 -19.15 -11.56 -12.20
N TYR A 17 -17.96 -11.49 -12.82
CA TYR A 17 -16.71 -11.22 -12.10
C TYR A 17 -16.63 -9.75 -11.67
N ARG A 18 -17.09 -8.82 -12.52
CA ARG A 18 -17.17 -7.38 -12.15
C ARG A 18 -18.07 -7.16 -10.94
N HIS A 19 -19.23 -7.78 -10.90
CA HIS A 19 -20.14 -7.67 -9.76
C HIS A 19 -19.52 -8.21 -8.48
N ARG A 20 -18.81 -9.34 -8.57
CA ARG A 20 -18.04 -9.90 -7.44
C ARG A 20 -16.91 -8.97 -7.00
N ALA A 21 -16.18 -8.36 -7.94
CA ALA A 21 -15.13 -7.38 -7.64
C ALA A 21 -15.68 -6.13 -6.94
N MET A 22 -16.85 -5.63 -7.36
CA MET A 22 -17.53 -4.50 -6.71
C MET A 22 -17.98 -4.85 -5.29
N ALA A 23 -18.57 -6.02 -5.07
CA ALA A 23 -18.97 -6.45 -3.72
C ALA A 23 -17.75 -6.60 -2.80
N TYR A 24 -16.66 -7.18 -3.32
CA TYR A 24 -15.40 -7.26 -2.58
C TYR A 24 -14.79 -5.88 -2.29
N PHE A 25 -14.93 -4.93 -3.23
CA PHE A 25 -14.50 -3.55 -3.02
C PHE A 25 -15.23 -2.86 -1.89
N GLU A 26 -16.56 -2.97 -1.86
CA GLU A 26 -17.37 -2.39 -0.79
C GLU A 26 -16.98 -2.98 0.56
N GLN A 27 -16.81 -4.30 0.64
CA GLN A 27 -16.33 -4.96 1.85
C GLN A 27 -14.94 -4.48 2.28
N LEU A 28 -14.01 -4.29 1.33
CA LEU A 28 -12.70 -3.73 1.64
C LEU A 28 -12.79 -2.29 2.13
N LYS A 29 -13.70 -1.46 1.60
CA LYS A 29 -13.89 -0.09 2.08
C LYS A 29 -14.47 -0.05 3.50
N GLU A 30 -15.36 -0.97 3.83
CA GLU A 30 -15.96 -1.06 5.17
C GLU A 30 -15.00 -1.69 6.20
N SER A 31 -14.13 -2.59 5.74
CA SER A 31 -13.17 -3.30 6.58
C SER A 31 -12.06 -2.38 7.10
N GLN A 32 -11.71 -2.55 8.37
CA GLN A 32 -10.72 -1.71 9.05
C GLN A 32 -9.28 -2.11 8.72
N ASP A 33 -9.05 -3.35 8.27
CA ASP A 33 -7.72 -3.91 7.99
C ASP A 33 -7.41 -3.96 6.49
N ALA A 34 -8.39 -3.63 5.64
CA ALA A 34 -8.25 -3.65 4.20
C ALA A 34 -7.15 -2.71 3.66
N TRP A 35 -6.89 -1.60 4.35
CA TRP A 35 -5.83 -0.67 3.97
C TRP A 35 -4.45 -1.31 4.11
N GLU A 36 -4.22 -2.20 5.08
CA GLU A 36 -2.94 -2.92 5.22
C GLU A 36 -2.70 -3.84 4.02
N VAL A 37 -3.73 -4.58 3.62
CA VAL A 37 -3.65 -5.46 2.44
C VAL A 37 -3.37 -4.65 1.17
N CYS A 38 -4.00 -3.48 1.03
CA CYS A 38 -3.76 -2.59 -0.11
C CYS A 38 -2.35 -1.96 -0.06
N ALA A 39 -1.89 -1.56 1.13
CA ALA A 39 -0.57 -0.99 1.35
C ALA A 39 0.53 -2.02 1.05
N GLU A 40 0.39 -3.23 1.57
CA GLU A 40 1.32 -4.33 1.32
C GLU A 40 1.37 -4.67 -0.17
N ALA A 41 0.20 -4.82 -0.83
CA ALA A 41 0.12 -5.11 -2.26
C ALA A 41 0.82 -4.05 -3.13
N LEU A 42 0.70 -2.78 -2.76
CA LEU A 42 1.39 -1.67 -3.42
C LEU A 42 2.90 -1.65 -3.11
N ALA A 43 3.29 -1.93 -1.87
CA ALA A 43 4.70 -1.93 -1.43
C ALA A 43 5.51 -3.08 -2.02
N THR A 44 4.89 -4.26 -2.13
CA THR A 44 5.46 -5.46 -2.74
C THR A 44 5.44 -5.41 -4.26
N GLY A 45 4.54 -4.62 -4.85
CA GLY A 45 4.45 -4.45 -6.30
C GLY A 45 4.07 -5.72 -7.06
N ILE A 46 3.49 -6.71 -6.36
CA ILE A 46 3.08 -8.01 -6.92
C ILE A 46 2.05 -7.86 -8.04
N TYR A 47 1.24 -6.80 -7.99
CA TYR A 47 0.27 -6.48 -9.03
C TYR A 47 0.81 -5.37 -9.93
N ASN A 48 1.13 -5.73 -11.18
CA ASN A 48 1.57 -4.77 -12.19
C ASN A 48 0.40 -4.05 -12.88
N ASP A 49 -0.80 -4.63 -12.80
CA ASP A 49 -2.00 -4.10 -13.44
C ASP A 49 -2.40 -2.74 -12.87
N ASP A 50 -2.51 -1.74 -13.75
CA ASP A 50 -2.84 -0.37 -13.37
C ASP A 50 -4.19 -0.31 -12.63
N HIS A 51 -5.17 -1.13 -13.01
CA HIS A 51 -6.49 -1.15 -12.38
C HIS A 51 -6.40 -1.55 -10.90
N VAL A 52 -5.54 -2.52 -10.58
CA VAL A 52 -5.33 -2.98 -9.20
C VAL A 52 -4.58 -1.93 -8.38
N LYS A 53 -3.61 -1.24 -8.98
CA LYS A 53 -2.90 -0.13 -8.32
C LYS A 53 -3.86 1.02 -7.99
N PHE A 54 -4.61 1.50 -8.97
CA PHE A 54 -5.61 2.56 -8.79
C PHE A 54 -6.63 2.18 -7.71
N PHE A 55 -7.07 0.93 -7.70
CA PHE A 55 -7.95 0.38 -6.69
C PHE A 55 -7.35 0.47 -5.29
N CYS A 56 -6.14 -0.04 -5.09
CA CYS A 56 -5.47 0.01 -3.78
C CYS A 56 -5.31 1.46 -3.30
N PHE A 57 -4.92 2.38 -4.19
CA PHE A 57 -4.85 3.81 -3.87
C PHE A 57 -6.21 4.38 -3.47
N GLN A 58 -7.30 3.96 -4.13
CA GLN A 58 -8.64 4.44 -3.83
C GLN A 58 -9.15 3.95 -2.46
N VAL A 59 -8.89 2.69 -2.11
CA VAL A 59 -9.22 2.14 -0.78
C VAL A 59 -8.42 2.87 0.31
N LEU A 60 -7.11 3.05 0.09
CA LEU A 60 -6.24 3.80 0.99
C LEU A 60 -6.71 5.25 1.17
N GLU A 61 -7.02 5.96 0.09
CA GLU A 61 -7.51 7.33 0.15
C GLU A 61 -8.82 7.42 0.95
N HIS A 62 -9.74 6.48 0.74
CA HIS A 62 -11.00 6.45 1.47
C HIS A 62 -10.79 6.20 2.97
N GLN A 63 -9.95 5.23 3.33
CA GLN A 63 -9.64 4.91 4.72
C GLN A 63 -8.91 6.05 5.43
N ILE A 64 -7.99 6.72 4.75
CA ILE A 64 -7.38 7.95 5.25
C ILE A 64 -8.48 9.00 5.39
N LYS A 65 -9.22 9.38 4.34
CA LYS A 65 -10.22 10.47 4.45
C LYS A 65 -11.29 10.26 5.52
N PHE A 66 -11.82 9.04 5.66
CA PHE A 66 -12.94 8.75 6.55
C PHE A 66 -12.52 8.21 7.92
N ARG A 67 -11.40 7.49 8.01
CA ARG A 67 -10.92 6.85 9.24
C ARG A 67 -9.55 7.33 9.71
N HIS A 68 -8.96 8.39 9.13
CA HIS A 68 -7.68 8.95 9.61
C HIS A 68 -7.66 9.19 11.12
N ALA A 69 -8.78 9.70 11.64
CA ALA A 69 -8.93 10.04 13.05
C ALA A 69 -8.96 8.81 13.99
N GLY A 70 -9.26 7.62 13.45
CA GLY A 70 -9.25 6.35 14.18
C GLY A 70 -7.97 5.53 13.98
N LEU A 71 -7.07 5.94 13.09
CA LEU A 71 -5.79 5.26 12.85
C LEU A 71 -4.75 5.71 13.87
N SER A 72 -3.98 4.75 14.40
CA SER A 72 -2.85 5.03 15.28
C SER A 72 -1.74 5.76 14.53
N ALA A 73 -0.91 6.53 15.24
CA ALA A 73 0.22 7.27 14.66
C ALA A 73 1.16 6.35 13.85
N GLY A 74 1.35 5.10 14.30
CA GLY A 74 2.14 4.10 13.56
C GLY A 74 1.49 3.70 12.23
N GLN A 75 0.17 3.54 12.19
CA GLN A 75 -0.56 3.18 10.97
C GLN A 75 -0.55 4.35 9.97
N GLN A 76 -0.75 5.58 10.44
CA GLN A 76 -0.65 6.78 9.60
C GLN A 76 0.75 6.92 8.97
N GLN A 77 1.80 6.63 9.75
CA GLN A 77 3.17 6.68 9.25
C GLN A 77 3.44 5.57 8.22
N LEU A 78 2.99 4.35 8.47
CA LEU A 78 3.13 3.22 7.54
C LEU A 78 2.45 3.51 6.18
N ILE A 79 1.24 4.08 6.22
CA ILE A 79 0.52 4.51 5.02
C ILE A 79 1.31 5.55 4.25
N ARG A 80 1.85 6.55 4.95
CA ARG A 80 2.63 7.64 4.34
C ARG A 80 3.90 7.10 3.70
N GLU A 81 4.64 6.23 4.39
CA GLU A 81 5.83 5.57 3.87
C GLU A 81 5.52 4.71 2.63
N THR A 82 4.41 3.97 2.67
CA THR A 82 3.96 3.16 1.53
C THR A 82 3.63 4.03 0.33
N LEU A 83 2.82 5.08 0.51
CA LEU A 83 2.47 6.00 -0.57
C LEU A 83 3.71 6.70 -1.16
N MET A 84 4.65 7.10 -0.31
CA MET A 84 5.93 7.67 -0.74
C MET A 84 6.74 6.64 -1.54
N LYS A 85 6.84 5.41 -1.07
CA LYS A 85 7.59 4.34 -1.75
C LYS A 85 6.99 3.98 -3.11
N CYS A 86 5.67 3.93 -3.21
CA CYS A 86 4.98 3.61 -4.47
C CYS A 86 5.00 4.76 -5.47
N SER A 87 5.04 6.02 -5.02
CA SER A 87 5.08 7.21 -5.88
C SER A 87 6.50 7.62 -6.31
N LEU A 88 7.51 7.35 -5.49
CA LEU A 88 8.92 7.66 -5.81
C LEU A 88 9.60 6.61 -6.71
N GLY A 89 8.95 5.46 -6.96
CA GLY A 89 9.54 4.39 -7.76
C GLY A 89 10.76 3.73 -7.09
N PRO A 90 11.23 2.57 -7.58
CA PRO A 90 12.28 1.78 -6.93
C PRO A 90 13.67 2.42 -6.92
N HIS A 91 13.83 3.69 -7.32
CA HIS A 91 15.14 4.26 -7.61
C HIS A 91 15.67 5.29 -6.60
N ILE A 92 14.88 5.75 -5.63
CA ILE A 92 15.31 6.89 -4.77
C ILE A 92 15.19 6.65 -3.25
N ILE A 93 14.55 5.57 -2.76
CA ILE A 93 14.56 5.29 -1.32
C ILE A 93 15.71 4.33 -0.95
N THR A 94 16.94 4.78 -1.22
CA THR A 94 18.07 4.41 -0.38
C THR A 94 17.80 5.07 0.97
N TYR A 95 17.36 4.30 1.96
CA TYR A 95 17.20 4.76 3.33
C TYR A 95 18.41 5.60 3.76
N PRO A 96 18.26 6.80 4.33
CA PRO A 96 19.33 7.39 5.11
C PRO A 96 19.49 6.49 6.34
N SER A 97 20.59 5.71 6.37
CA SER A 97 20.99 4.92 7.53
C SER A 97 20.98 5.79 8.80
N PRO A 98 20.28 5.40 9.88
CA PRO A 98 20.22 6.18 11.12
C PRO A 98 21.47 6.02 12.02
N TYR A 99 22.61 5.57 11.50
CA TYR A 99 23.83 5.46 12.31
C TYR A 99 24.72 6.70 12.16
N PRO A 100 24.88 7.53 13.21
CA PRO A 100 26.03 8.40 13.30
C PRO A 100 27.24 7.52 13.64
N THR A 101 28.10 7.26 12.65
CA THR A 101 29.42 6.68 12.91
C THR A 101 30.27 7.75 13.60
N SER A 102 30.04 7.95 14.89
CA SER A 102 30.93 8.73 15.74
C SER A 102 31.83 7.77 16.50
N SER A 103 33.13 7.92 16.21
CA SER A 103 34.23 7.74 17.14
C SER A 103 34.63 6.30 17.51
N HIS A 104 35.79 5.87 17.02
CA HIS A 104 36.88 5.60 17.95
C HIS A 104 38.26 5.78 17.31
N THR A 105 38.95 6.80 17.82
CA THR A 105 40.39 7.02 17.80
C THR A 105 41.15 5.79 18.28
N LEU A 106 42.41 5.69 17.87
CA LEU A 106 43.60 5.25 18.64
C LEU A 106 44.31 3.96 18.16
N HIS A 107 45.59 4.15 17.85
CA HIS A 107 46.73 3.20 17.85
C HIS A 107 46.71 2.04 16.82
N HIS A 108 47.82 1.66 16.21
CA HIS A 108 49.19 1.58 16.73
C HIS A 108 50.17 1.49 15.55
N THR A 109 51.27 2.25 15.70
CA THR A 109 52.67 1.94 15.36
C THR A 109 53.10 1.66 13.92
#